data_AF-A0A520JAS2-F1
#
_entry.id   AF-A0A520JAS2-F1
#
_cell.length_a   1.000
_cell.length_b   1.000
_cell.length_c   1.000
_cell.angle_alpha   90.00
_cell.angle_beta   90.00
_cell.angle_gamma   90.00
#
_symmetry.space_group_name_H-M   'P 1'
#
loop_
_entity.id
_entity.type
_entity.pdbx_description
1 polymer ?
#
loop_
_entity_poly.entity_id
_entity_poly.type
_entity_poly.pdbx_seq_one_letter_code
_entity_poly.pdbx_strand_id
1 'polypeptide(L)'
;PSGKTVEEVLTNNVATIGENQSLRRSRTLEVSKGAVVPYIHNAASPGLGKIGVLVALESEASDEVLQTLGKQLAMHIAAAFPKALNEADLDEAEIERERAIATEKAAESGKPADIIAKMVEGGIAKYRKEHALVSQLFVMDGKTKISDVVAKAGKDAGAEIKLVDYVRFQLGEGIEKEQSDFAAEVAAASGVPQA
;
A
#
# COMPACT_ATOMS: atom_id res chain seq x y z
N PRO A 1 2.61 -15.42 -27.08
CA PRO A 1 1.91 -16.16 -26.00
C PRO A 1 1.77 -17.64 -26.37
N SER A 2 1.96 -18.56 -25.42
CA SER A 2 1.98 -20.03 -25.64
C SER A 2 0.62 -20.68 -25.90
N GLY A 3 -0.48 -19.91 -25.93
CA GLY A 3 -1.85 -20.39 -26.17
C GLY A 3 -2.53 -21.06 -24.98
N LYS A 4 -1.81 -21.33 -23.89
CA LYS A 4 -2.35 -21.92 -22.66
C LYS A 4 -3.03 -20.89 -21.77
N THR A 5 -4.01 -21.32 -20.97
CA THR A 5 -4.64 -20.47 -19.95
C THR A 5 -3.69 -20.27 -18.75
N VAL A 6 -3.96 -19.24 -17.94
CA VAL A 6 -3.19 -18.98 -16.71
C VAL A 6 -3.28 -20.18 -15.74
N GLU A 7 -4.45 -20.81 -15.66
CA GLU A 7 -4.69 -21.99 -14.81
C GLU A 7 -3.86 -23.20 -15.25
N GLU A 8 -3.79 -23.46 -16.55
CA GLU A 8 -2.96 -24.53 -17.10
C GLU A 8 -1.48 -24.29 -16.81
N VAL A 9 -1.00 -23.05 -16.97
CA VAL A 9 0.40 -22.70 -16.67
C VAL A 9 0.69 -22.86 -15.18
N LEU A 10 -0.23 -22.41 -14.30
CA LEU A 10 -0.08 -22.54 -12.85
C LEU A 10 -0.02 -24.02 -12.42
N THR A 11 -0.93 -24.84 -12.92
CA THR A 11 -0.98 -26.28 -12.62
C THR A 11 0.32 -26.98 -13.03
N ASN A 12 0.82 -26.68 -14.24
CA ASN A 12 2.10 -27.22 -14.71
C ASN A 12 3.28 -26.77 -13.85
N ASN A 13 3.30 -25.50 -13.42
CA ASN A 13 4.36 -24.99 -12.54
C ASN A 13 4.34 -25.67 -11.16
N VAL A 14 3.16 -25.83 -10.55
CA VAL A 14 3.00 -26.56 -9.28
C VAL A 14 3.53 -27.99 -9.40
N ALA A 15 3.14 -28.70 -10.46
CA ALA A 15 3.60 -30.07 -10.70
C ALA A 15 5.12 -30.17 -10.93
N THR A 16 5.73 -29.15 -11.55
CA THR A 16 7.16 -29.14 -11.88
C THR A 16 8.03 -28.72 -10.69
N ILE A 17 7.59 -27.71 -9.93
CA ILE A 17 8.35 -27.12 -8.82
C ILE A 17 8.10 -27.89 -7.52
N GLY A 18 6.91 -28.46 -7.33
CA GLY A 18 6.53 -29.19 -6.12
C GLY A 18 6.14 -28.29 -4.95
N GLU A 19 5.94 -26.99 -5.18
CA GLU A 19 5.47 -26.03 -4.19
C GLU A 19 4.02 -25.60 -4.47
N ASN A 20 3.26 -25.29 -3.40
CA ASN A 20 1.94 -24.71 -3.56
C ASN A 20 2.04 -23.29 -4.12
N GLN A 21 1.45 -23.06 -5.29
CA GLN A 21 1.42 -21.76 -5.95
C GLN A 21 -0.03 -21.37 -6.22
N SER A 22 -0.39 -20.12 -5.97
CA SER A 22 -1.73 -19.61 -6.22
C SER A 22 -1.70 -18.17 -6.76
N LEU A 23 -2.64 -17.85 -7.65
CA LEU A 23 -2.95 -16.47 -8.00
C LEU A 23 -3.93 -15.92 -6.95
N ARG A 24 -3.40 -15.26 -5.92
CA ARG A 24 -4.21 -14.82 -4.77
C ARG A 24 -5.12 -13.64 -5.06
N ARG A 25 -4.60 -12.62 -5.75
CA ARG A 25 -5.31 -11.36 -6.01
C ARG A 25 -4.74 -10.66 -7.25
N SER A 26 -5.60 -9.93 -7.93
CA SER A 26 -5.27 -9.08 -9.08
C SER A 26 -6.07 -7.80 -9.03
N ARG A 27 -5.50 -6.70 -9.55
CA ARG A 27 -6.19 -5.44 -9.78
C ARG A 27 -5.63 -4.83 -11.05
N THR A 28 -6.50 -4.16 -11.81
CA THR A 28 -6.13 -3.42 -13.01
C THR A 28 -6.41 -1.96 -12.77
N LEU A 29 -5.50 -1.08 -13.19
CA LEU A 29 -5.71 0.35 -13.26
C LEU A 29 -5.71 0.78 -14.72
N GLU A 30 -6.60 1.69 -15.06
CA GLU A 30 -6.74 2.23 -16.42
C GLU A 30 -6.95 3.74 -16.32
N VAL A 31 -6.45 4.46 -17.32
CA VAL A 31 -6.68 5.90 -17.50
C VAL A 31 -7.02 6.17 -18.96
N SER A 32 -7.94 7.10 -19.19
CA SER A 32 -8.39 7.43 -20.55
C SER A 32 -7.33 8.17 -21.36
N LYS A 33 -6.57 9.05 -20.69
CA LYS A 33 -5.45 9.81 -21.24
C LYS A 33 -4.45 10.12 -20.13
N GLY A 34 -3.21 9.67 -20.28
CA GLY A 34 -2.16 9.83 -19.27
C GLY A 34 -1.28 8.58 -19.18
N ALA A 35 -0.90 8.18 -17.96
CA ALA A 35 -0.02 7.03 -17.75
C ALA A 35 -0.41 6.21 -16.50
N VAL A 36 -0.23 4.89 -16.60
CA VAL A 36 -0.17 3.99 -15.43
C VAL A 36 1.28 3.61 -15.22
N VAL A 37 1.86 4.02 -14.09
CA VAL A 37 3.29 3.90 -13.81
C VAL A 37 3.54 2.79 -12.79
N PRO A 38 4.29 1.74 -13.16
CA PRO A 38 4.63 0.66 -12.25
C PRO A 38 5.91 0.95 -11.45
N TYR A 39 5.97 0.43 -10.23
CA TYR A 39 7.17 0.41 -9.40
C TYR A 39 7.26 -0.88 -8.59
N ILE A 40 8.42 -1.51 -8.62
CA ILE A 40 8.74 -2.68 -7.77
C ILE A 40 9.83 -2.26 -6.78
N HIS A 41 9.52 -2.33 -5.49
CA HIS A 41 10.50 -2.06 -4.44
C HIS A 41 11.37 -3.30 -4.18
N ASN A 42 12.69 -3.10 -4.13
CA ASN A 42 13.69 -4.17 -3.96
C ASN A 42 13.45 -5.33 -4.93
N ALA A 43 13.46 -5.02 -6.23
CA ALA A 43 13.25 -6.01 -7.28
C ALA A 43 14.30 -7.13 -7.18
N ALA A 44 13.83 -8.37 -7.07
CA ALA A 44 14.66 -9.57 -7.13
C ALA A 44 15.01 -9.95 -8.58
N SER A 45 14.15 -9.58 -9.52
CA SER A 45 14.30 -9.77 -10.96
C SER A 45 13.39 -8.77 -11.69
N PRO A 46 13.55 -8.55 -13.01
CA PRO A 46 12.64 -7.68 -13.76
C PRO A 46 11.18 -8.06 -13.54
N GLY A 47 10.38 -7.14 -13.00
CA GLY A 47 8.96 -7.35 -12.69
C GLY A 47 8.66 -8.17 -11.43
N LEU A 48 9.66 -8.57 -10.64
CA LEU A 48 9.48 -9.40 -9.45
C LEU A 48 10.08 -8.74 -8.20
N GLY A 49 9.29 -8.61 -7.14
CA GLY A 49 9.76 -8.09 -5.85
C GLY A 49 8.73 -8.27 -4.74
N LYS A 50 9.09 -7.88 -3.52
CA LYS A 50 8.22 -8.05 -2.33
C LYS A 50 7.08 -7.04 -2.26
N ILE A 51 7.26 -5.87 -2.88
CA ILE A 51 6.22 -4.83 -2.94
C ILE A 51 6.14 -4.35 -4.39
N GLY A 52 4.92 -4.37 -4.94
CA GLY A 52 4.59 -3.79 -6.23
C GLY A 52 3.57 -2.68 -6.08
N VAL A 53 3.75 -1.61 -6.85
CA VAL A 53 2.86 -0.45 -6.87
C VAL A 53 2.53 -0.10 -8.31
N LEU A 54 1.27 0.24 -8.57
CA LEU A 54 0.85 0.96 -9.78
C LEU A 54 0.27 2.32 -9.36
N VAL A 55 0.54 3.35 -10.14
CA VAL A 55 -0.01 4.71 -9.97
C VAL A 55 -0.67 5.13 -11.27
N ALA A 56 -1.95 5.51 -11.22
CA ALA A 56 -2.72 5.98 -12.36
C ALA A 56 -2.79 7.51 -12.36
N LEU A 57 -2.22 8.13 -13.41
CA LEU A 57 -2.22 9.58 -13.62
C LEU A 57 -2.99 9.92 -14.89
N GLU A 58 -4.01 10.77 -14.77
CA GLU A 58 -4.69 11.37 -15.94
C GLU A 58 -4.15 12.77 -16.21
N SER A 59 -3.72 13.00 -17.45
CA SER A 59 -3.17 14.29 -17.89
C SER A 59 -2.90 14.34 -19.40
N GLU A 60 -2.74 15.55 -19.93
CA GLU A 60 -2.14 15.79 -21.24
C GLU A 60 -0.63 16.07 -21.21
N ALA A 61 -0.01 16.09 -20.02
CA ALA A 61 1.44 16.24 -19.89
C ALA A 61 2.19 15.13 -20.65
N SER A 62 3.46 15.39 -20.98
CA SER A 62 4.29 14.40 -21.67
C SER A 62 4.48 13.13 -20.84
N ASP A 63 4.65 11.99 -21.51
CA ASP A 63 4.88 10.71 -20.84
C ASP A 63 6.10 10.79 -19.90
N GLU A 64 7.18 11.43 -20.30
CA GLU A 64 8.39 11.61 -19.45
C GLU A 64 8.08 12.28 -18.11
N VAL A 65 7.23 13.32 -18.10
CA VAL A 65 6.78 13.99 -16.87
C VAL A 65 5.95 13.04 -16.02
N LEU A 66 4.99 12.32 -16.63
CA LEU A 66 4.11 11.41 -15.92
C LEU A 66 4.85 10.19 -15.36
N GLN A 67 5.80 9.62 -16.09
CA GLN A 67 6.65 8.51 -15.62
C GLN A 67 7.51 8.96 -14.44
N THR A 68 8.10 10.16 -14.50
CA THR A 68 8.94 10.69 -13.42
C THR A 68 8.12 10.92 -12.15
N LEU A 69 7.00 11.62 -12.25
CA LEU A 69 6.09 11.87 -11.12
C LEU A 69 5.52 10.55 -10.58
N GLY A 70 4.99 9.69 -11.45
CA GLY A 70 4.37 8.43 -11.08
C GLY A 70 5.35 7.52 -10.33
N LYS A 71 6.62 7.46 -10.75
CA LYS A 71 7.66 6.70 -10.04
C LYS A 71 7.92 7.25 -8.63
N GLN A 72 7.98 8.58 -8.49
CA GLN A 72 8.16 9.24 -7.19
C GLN A 72 6.98 8.95 -6.24
N LEU A 73 5.76 9.08 -6.74
CA LEU A 73 4.54 8.74 -5.99
C LEU A 73 4.52 7.26 -5.62
N ALA A 74 4.90 6.38 -6.54
CA ALA A 74 4.92 4.94 -6.29
C ALA A 74 5.94 4.53 -5.22
N MET A 75 7.11 5.19 -5.18
CA MET A 75 8.09 5.03 -4.11
C MET A 75 7.53 5.48 -2.76
N HIS A 76 6.81 6.61 -2.73
CA HIS A 76 6.14 7.08 -1.54
C HIS A 76 5.09 6.09 -1.06
N ILE A 77 4.20 5.63 -1.93
CA ILE A 77 3.15 4.66 -1.61
C ILE A 77 3.76 3.35 -1.07
N ALA A 78 4.85 2.86 -1.67
CA ALA A 78 5.54 1.67 -1.19
C ALA A 78 5.99 1.80 0.28
N ALA A 79 6.50 2.99 0.66
CA ALA A 79 7.06 3.27 1.97
C ALA A 79 5.99 3.71 3.01
N ALA A 80 5.11 4.63 2.65
CA ALA A 80 4.12 5.24 3.54
C ALA A 80 2.85 4.39 3.74
N PHE A 81 2.62 3.41 2.84
CA PHE A 81 1.49 2.49 2.88
C PHE A 81 0.14 3.19 3.20
N PRO A 82 -0.28 4.16 2.37
CA PRO A 82 -1.61 4.75 2.50
C PRO A 82 -2.69 3.67 2.42
N LYS A 83 -3.80 3.91 3.13
CA LYS A 83 -4.96 3.01 3.18
C LYS A 83 -6.07 3.45 2.22
N ALA A 84 -6.04 4.71 1.81
CA ALA A 84 -7.00 5.31 0.89
C ALA A 84 -6.34 6.37 0.02
N LEU A 85 -6.99 6.75 -1.09
CA LEU A 85 -6.55 7.89 -1.89
C LEU A 85 -6.87 9.20 -1.15
N ASN A 86 -8.13 9.37 -0.75
CA ASN A 86 -8.62 10.54 -0.02
C ASN A 86 -9.06 10.17 1.41
N GLU A 87 -9.15 11.18 2.28
CA GLU A 87 -9.59 11.00 3.68
C GLU A 87 -11.01 10.44 3.81
N ALA A 88 -11.87 10.72 2.83
CA ALA A 88 -13.25 10.24 2.78
C ALA A 88 -13.37 8.78 2.34
N ASP A 89 -12.34 8.22 1.70
CA ASP A 89 -12.35 6.85 1.19
C ASP A 89 -11.78 5.83 2.21
N LEU A 90 -11.45 6.29 3.41
CA LEU A 90 -11.01 5.42 4.51
C LEU A 90 -12.19 4.59 5.04
N ASP A 91 -11.92 3.32 5.38
CA ASP A 91 -12.92 2.42 5.94
C ASP A 91 -13.46 2.95 7.27
N GLU A 92 -14.76 3.26 7.30
CA GLU A 92 -15.40 3.85 8.48
C GLU A 92 -15.37 2.90 9.68
N ALA A 93 -15.35 1.58 9.46
CA ALA A 93 -15.18 0.61 10.55
C ALA A 93 -13.78 0.73 11.18
N GLU A 94 -12.76 1.04 10.39
CA GLU A 94 -11.43 1.32 10.91
C GLU A 94 -11.39 2.66 11.67
N ILE A 95 -12.01 3.70 11.12
CA ILE A 95 -12.10 5.01 11.80
C ILE A 95 -12.77 4.88 13.17
N GLU A 96 -13.87 4.12 13.27
CA GLU A 96 -14.57 3.97 14.54
C GLU A 96 -13.72 3.20 15.57
N ARG A 97 -12.95 2.19 15.13
CA ARG A 97 -11.98 1.52 16.00
C ARG A 97 -10.92 2.48 16.50
N GLU A 98 -10.36 3.32 15.63
CA GLU A 98 -9.37 4.33 16.03
C GLU A 98 -9.97 5.40 16.93
N ARG A 99 -11.25 5.74 16.75
CA ARG A 99 -11.99 6.67 17.62
C ARG A 99 -12.14 6.10 19.02
N ALA A 100 -12.46 4.82 19.15
CA ALA A 100 -12.52 4.14 20.43
C ALA A 100 -11.15 4.18 21.13
N ILE A 101 -10.07 3.86 20.41
CA ILE A 101 -8.70 3.92 20.93
C ILE A 101 -8.32 5.34 21.36
N ALA A 102 -8.64 6.35 20.56
CA ALA A 102 -8.37 7.75 20.88
C ALA A 102 -9.18 8.22 22.10
N THR A 103 -10.40 7.73 22.26
CA THR A 103 -11.28 8.03 23.40
C THR A 103 -10.74 7.44 24.69
N GLU A 104 -10.30 6.18 24.66
CA GLU A 104 -9.67 5.51 25.80
C GLU A 104 -8.42 6.28 26.26
N LYS A 105 -7.52 6.61 25.33
CA LYS A 105 -6.32 7.43 25.60
C LYS A 105 -6.65 8.82 26.15
N ALA A 106 -7.71 9.45 25.66
CA ALA A 106 -8.09 10.79 26.11
C ALA A 106 -8.74 10.78 27.50
N ALA A 107 -9.46 9.72 27.86
CA ALA A 107 -10.09 9.55 29.17
C ALA A 107 -9.05 9.51 30.31
N GLU A 108 -7.86 8.96 30.05
CA GLU A 108 -6.74 8.91 31.01
C GLU A 108 -6.12 10.29 31.30
N SER A 109 -6.43 11.32 30.51
CA SER A 109 -5.79 12.64 30.63
C SER A 109 -6.28 13.50 31.80
N GLY A 110 -7.39 13.11 32.46
CA GLY A 110 -7.99 13.87 33.56
C GLY A 110 -8.54 15.24 33.18
N LYS A 111 -8.67 15.54 31.88
CA LYS A 111 -9.16 16.82 31.38
C LYS A 111 -10.70 16.88 31.33
N PRO A 112 -11.29 18.08 31.25
CA PRO A 112 -12.73 18.23 31.05
C PRO A 112 -13.26 17.54 29.78
N ALA A 113 -14.52 17.13 29.80
CA ALA A 113 -15.15 16.34 28.72
C ALA A 113 -15.11 17.02 27.34
N ASP A 114 -15.24 18.35 27.29
CA ASP A 114 -15.15 19.13 26.06
C ASP A 114 -13.73 19.14 25.46
N ILE A 115 -12.70 19.09 26.32
CA ILE A 115 -11.31 18.96 25.90
C ILE A 115 -11.00 17.53 25.44
N ILE A 116 -11.54 16.52 26.13
CA ILE A 116 -11.44 15.11 25.72
C ILE A 116 -12.04 14.93 24.32
N ALA A 117 -13.25 15.45 24.07
CA ALA A 117 -13.89 15.37 22.76
C ALA A 117 -13.03 16.01 21.66
N LYS A 118 -12.45 17.20 21.91
CA LYS A 118 -11.53 17.86 20.98
C LYS A 118 -10.26 17.05 20.73
N MET A 119 -9.73 16.36 21.75
CA MET A 119 -8.56 15.50 21.61
C MET A 119 -8.85 14.29 20.72
N VAL A 120 -10.02 13.66 20.89
CA VAL A 120 -10.47 12.54 20.05
C VAL A 120 -10.62 12.99 18.60
N GLU A 121 -11.35 14.08 18.35
CA GLU A 121 -11.52 14.63 16.99
C GLU A 121 -10.19 15.01 16.35
N GLY A 122 -9.29 15.63 17.10
CA GLY A 122 -7.93 15.94 16.63
C GLY A 122 -7.12 14.69 16.28
N GLY A 123 -7.25 13.64 17.09
CA GLY A 123 -6.62 12.34 16.84
C GLY A 123 -7.13 11.68 15.55
N ILE A 124 -8.44 11.68 15.34
CA ILE A 124 -9.05 11.11 14.14
C ILE A 124 -8.72 11.93 12.90
N ALA A 125 -8.76 13.26 12.99
CA ALA A 125 -8.35 14.12 11.88
C ALA A 125 -6.88 13.92 11.51
N LYS A 126 -6.01 13.66 12.50
CA LYS A 126 -4.61 13.32 12.25
C LYS A 126 -4.49 11.95 11.58
N TYR A 127 -5.18 10.93 12.08
CA TYR A 127 -5.20 9.59 11.50
C TYR A 127 -5.60 9.61 10.02
N ARG A 128 -6.71 10.30 9.70
CA ARG A 128 -7.19 10.43 8.32
C ARG A 128 -6.11 11.03 7.41
N LYS A 129 -5.43 12.09 7.85
CA LYS A 129 -4.33 12.72 7.09
C LYS A 129 -3.11 11.83 6.91
N GLU A 130 -2.78 11.03 7.92
CA GLU A 130 -1.63 10.12 7.88
C GLU A 130 -1.89 8.88 7.02
N HIS A 131 -3.15 8.51 6.77
CA HIS A 131 -3.52 7.30 6.01
C HIS A 131 -4.16 7.55 4.64
N ALA A 132 -4.54 8.80 4.32
CA ALA A 132 -4.97 9.20 2.99
C ALA A 132 -3.80 9.73 2.17
N LEU A 133 -3.51 9.09 1.03
CA LEU A 133 -2.36 9.39 0.19
C LEU A 133 -2.22 10.88 -0.14
N VAL A 134 -3.28 11.54 -0.59
CA VAL A 134 -3.20 12.95 -1.02
C VAL A 134 -2.84 13.91 0.11
N SER A 135 -3.15 13.54 1.37
CA SER A 135 -2.91 14.35 2.57
C SER A 135 -1.56 14.07 3.23
N GLN A 136 -0.91 12.96 2.87
CA GLN A 136 0.38 12.56 3.43
C GLN A 136 1.49 13.56 3.07
N LEU A 137 2.48 13.68 3.95
CA LEU A 137 3.73 14.36 3.65
C LEU A 137 4.62 13.45 2.80
N PHE A 138 5.18 14.01 1.74
CA PHE A 138 5.97 13.29 0.77
C PHE A 138 7.27 12.78 1.41
N VAL A 139 7.47 11.47 1.38
CA VAL A 139 8.60 10.82 2.10
C VAL A 139 9.97 11.29 1.63
N MET A 140 10.08 11.83 0.40
CA MET A 140 11.37 12.28 -0.14
C MET A 140 11.82 13.62 0.45
N ASP A 141 10.89 14.49 0.85
CA ASP A 141 11.22 15.81 1.41
C ASP A 141 10.74 16.02 2.86
N GLY A 142 9.81 15.18 3.33
CA GLY A 142 9.22 15.19 4.66
C GLY A 142 8.37 16.41 4.98
N LYS A 143 7.99 17.20 3.97
CA LYS A 143 7.43 18.55 4.16
C LYS A 143 6.26 18.88 3.24
N THR A 144 6.29 18.44 1.98
CA THR A 144 5.29 18.80 0.98
C THR A 144 4.17 17.76 0.99
N LYS A 145 2.91 18.18 0.92
CA LYS A 145 1.80 17.22 0.77
C LYS A 145 1.80 16.61 -0.62
N ILE A 146 1.37 15.36 -0.74
CA ILE A 146 1.27 14.69 -2.06
C ILE A 146 0.37 15.46 -3.02
N SER A 147 -0.76 16.01 -2.56
CA SER A 147 -1.62 16.88 -3.39
C SER A 147 -0.85 18.05 -4.01
N ASP A 148 0.05 18.65 -3.24
CA ASP A 148 0.82 19.81 -3.65
C ASP A 148 1.98 19.41 -4.59
N VAL A 149 2.57 18.22 -4.40
CA VAL A 149 3.55 17.63 -5.32
C VAL A 149 2.92 17.43 -6.70
N VAL A 150 1.74 16.82 -6.76
CA VAL A 150 1.02 16.58 -8.03
C VAL A 150 0.62 17.92 -8.68
N ALA A 151 0.06 18.85 -7.91
CA ALA A 151 -0.33 20.16 -8.41
C ALA A 151 0.86 20.97 -8.94
N LYS A 152 2.01 20.92 -8.26
CA LYS A 152 3.24 21.58 -8.70
C LYS A 152 3.75 20.96 -10.01
N ALA A 153 3.79 19.64 -10.11
CA ALA A 153 4.21 18.97 -11.33
C ALA A 153 3.33 19.35 -12.54
N GLY A 154 2.01 19.46 -12.34
CA GLY A 154 1.10 19.92 -13.38
C GLY A 154 1.36 21.37 -13.81
N LYS A 155 1.58 22.27 -12.85
CA LYS A 155 1.95 23.67 -13.14
C LYS A 155 3.26 23.76 -13.93
N ASP A 156 4.29 23.03 -13.51
CA ASP A 156 5.60 23.02 -14.17
C ASP A 156 5.51 22.45 -15.60
N ALA A 157 4.59 21.49 -15.83
CA ALA A 157 4.34 20.88 -17.13
C ALA A 157 3.36 21.67 -18.03
N GLY A 158 2.70 22.70 -17.49
CA GLY A 158 1.65 23.44 -18.20
C GLY A 158 0.38 22.65 -18.49
N ALA A 159 0.11 21.57 -17.75
CA ALA A 159 -1.06 20.71 -17.91
C ALA A 159 -1.59 20.23 -16.56
N GLU A 160 -2.91 20.09 -16.41
CA GLU A 160 -3.49 19.51 -15.19
C GLU A 160 -3.09 18.03 -15.08
N ILE A 161 -2.60 17.62 -13.91
CA ILE A 161 -2.32 16.20 -13.60
C ILE A 161 -3.23 15.77 -12.46
N LYS A 162 -3.97 14.70 -12.67
CA LYS A 162 -4.82 14.08 -11.65
C LYS A 162 -4.26 12.73 -11.24
N LEU A 163 -4.07 12.53 -9.94
CA LEU A 163 -3.84 11.21 -9.38
C LEU A 163 -5.18 10.52 -9.20
N VAL A 164 -5.47 9.57 -10.08
CA VAL A 164 -6.81 8.96 -10.20
C VAL A 164 -6.95 7.75 -9.29
N ASP A 165 -5.93 6.89 -9.25
CA ASP A 165 -5.96 5.67 -8.48
C ASP A 165 -4.53 5.18 -8.21
N TYR A 166 -4.40 4.26 -7.27
CA TYR A 166 -3.18 3.50 -7.05
C TYR A 166 -3.51 2.11 -6.51
N VAL A 167 -2.59 1.18 -6.70
CA VAL A 167 -2.62 -0.10 -5.98
C VAL A 167 -1.24 -0.40 -5.45
N ARG A 168 -1.17 -0.89 -4.22
CA ARG A 168 0.03 -1.42 -3.59
C ARG A 168 -0.25 -2.84 -3.16
N PHE A 169 0.56 -3.78 -3.59
CA PHE A 169 0.56 -5.14 -3.06
C PHE A 169 1.88 -5.43 -2.38
N GLN A 170 1.80 -6.05 -1.21
CA GLN A 170 2.94 -6.62 -0.52
C GLN A 170 2.80 -8.14 -0.41
N LEU A 171 3.89 -8.85 -0.66
CA LEU A 171 3.96 -10.30 -0.51
C LEU A 171 3.64 -10.70 0.93
N GLY A 172 2.74 -11.67 1.11
CA GLY A 172 2.33 -12.17 2.43
C GLY A 172 1.37 -11.28 3.21
N GLU A 173 0.97 -10.12 2.68
CA GLU A 173 0.05 -9.20 3.37
C GLU A 173 -1.28 -9.89 3.72
N GLY A 174 -1.66 -9.88 5.00
CA GLY A 174 -2.88 -10.54 5.48
C GLY A 174 -2.82 -12.07 5.48
N ILE A 175 -1.62 -12.66 5.45
CA ILE A 175 -1.39 -14.09 5.65
C ILE A 175 -0.65 -14.25 6.98
N GLU A 176 -1.21 -15.04 7.89
CA GLU A 176 -0.53 -15.40 9.13
C GLU A 176 0.64 -16.33 8.79
N LYS A 177 1.84 -15.98 9.26
CA LYS A 177 3.02 -16.81 9.07
C LYS A 177 3.12 -17.76 10.25
N GLU A 178 2.82 -19.03 10.04
CA GLU A 178 3.13 -20.07 11.02
C GLU A 178 4.63 -20.04 11.32
N GLN A 179 4.99 -19.88 12.59
CA GLN A 179 6.35 -20.08 13.06
C GLN A 179 6.51 -21.56 13.38
N SER A 180 7.30 -22.26 12.58
CA SER A 180 7.76 -23.60 12.93
C SER A 180 9.08 -23.56 13.70
N ASP A 181 9.17 -24.38 14.74
CA ASP A 181 10.43 -24.68 15.42
C ASP A 181 11.08 -25.89 14.76
N PHE A 182 12.07 -25.62 13.92
CA PHE A 182 12.81 -26.64 13.19
C PHE A 182 13.46 -27.66 14.13
N ALA A 183 13.90 -27.26 15.32
CA ALA A 183 14.49 -28.18 16.29
C ALA A 183 13.42 -29.12 16.88
N ALA A 184 12.22 -28.60 17.15
CA ALA A 184 11.09 -29.41 17.59
C ALA A 184 10.60 -30.36 16.49
N GLU A 185 10.56 -29.92 15.22
CA GLU A 185 10.21 -30.77 14.08
C GLU A 185 11.23 -31.90 13.89
N VAL A 186 12.53 -31.59 14.00
CA VAL A 186 13.60 -32.60 13.91
C VAL A 186 13.54 -33.57 15.10
N ALA A 187 13.29 -33.10 16.32
CA ALA A 187 13.13 -33.96 17.50
C ALA A 187 11.92 -34.89 17.37
N ALA A 188 10.78 -34.37 16.90
CA ALA A 188 9.57 -35.15 16.65
C ALA A 188 9.74 -36.20 15.56
N ALA A 189 10.45 -35.86 14.47
CA ALA A 189 10.71 -36.78 13.36
C ALA A 189 11.78 -37.84 13.68
N SER A 190 12.75 -37.52 14.55
CA SER A 190 13.85 -38.42 14.93
C SER A 190 13.54 -39.28 16.17
N GLY A 191 12.45 -38.98 16.90
CA GLY A 191 12.04 -39.72 18.10
C GLY A 191 12.91 -39.45 19.34
N VAL A 192 13.72 -38.39 19.34
CA VAL A 192 14.57 -38.01 20.48
C VAL A 192 13.81 -36.98 21.34
N PRO A 193 13.56 -37.23 22.64
CA PRO A 193 12.89 -36.26 23.50
C PRO A 193 13.75 -35.00 23.66
N GLN A 194 13.11 -33.83 23.59
CA GLN A 194 13.74 -32.55 23.96
C GLN A 194 14.19 -32.59 25.42
N ALA A 195 15.45 -32.26 25.69
CA ALA A 195 16.02 -32.16 27.04
C ALA A 195 15.78 -30.77 27.65
#